data_AF-A0A2E7DKY3-F1
#
_entry.id   AF-A0A2E7DKY3-F1
#
_cell.length_a   1.000
_cell.length_b   1.000
_cell.length_c   1.000
_cell.angle_alpha   90.00
_cell.angle_beta   90.00
_cell.angle_gamma   90.00
#
_symmetry.space_group_name_H-M   'P 1'
#
loop_
_entity.id
_entity.type
_entity.pdbx_description
1 polymer ?
#
loop_
_entity_poly.entity_id
_entity_poly.type
_entity_poly.pdbx_seq_one_letter_code
_entity_poly.pdbx_strand_id
1 'polypeptide(L)'
;MQKVSLDTWVQLLGMVGVLGGLIFVGLEMQQTQRIALANQQQARTELVTEMMLVDMELIGELGIDSGLNSRDWSQMNPQEKALREARQNYLWQVLENNFFQKEMGLLTPELWEQVERYNRIRWSECNLRHTYNRAIRYQPFTDYLDELPDPCE
;
A
#
# COMPACT_ATOMS: atom_id res chain seq x y z
N MET A 1 44.27 11.35 48.91
CA MET A 1 43.47 11.07 47.71
C MET A 1 44.04 9.82 47.04
N GLN A 2 43.24 8.79 46.78
CA GLN A 2 43.69 7.66 45.96
C GLN A 2 43.88 8.13 44.51
N LYS A 3 44.95 7.68 43.85
CA LYS A 3 45.09 7.80 42.40
C LYS A 3 44.36 6.62 41.76
N VAL A 4 43.32 6.90 40.98
CA VAL A 4 42.66 5.91 40.11
C VAL A 4 43.71 5.38 39.12
N SER A 5 43.77 4.07 38.89
CA SER A 5 44.76 3.50 37.97
C SER A 5 44.42 3.85 36.51
N LEU A 6 45.45 3.92 35.67
CA LEU A 6 45.29 4.17 34.23
C LEU A 6 44.48 3.03 33.58
N ASP A 7 44.65 1.81 34.07
CA ASP A 7 43.88 0.62 33.71
C ASP A 7 42.37 0.79 33.92
N THR A 8 41.93 1.26 35.10
CA THR A 8 40.51 1.57 35.37
C THR A 8 39.95 2.63 34.44
N TRP A 9 40.74 3.64 34.04
CA TRP A 9 40.32 4.62 33.04
C TRP A 9 40.14 4.02 31.64
N VAL A 10 41.04 3.12 31.22
CA VAL A 10 40.92 2.42 29.93
C VAL A 10 39.71 1.49 29.92
N GLN A 11 39.46 0.74 31.01
CA GLN A 11 38.29 -0.12 31.14
C GLN A 11 36.98 0.70 31.08
N LEU A 12 36.92 1.83 31.81
CA LEU A 12 35.74 2.71 31.81
C LEU A 12 35.49 3.32 30.43
N LEU A 13 36.54 3.79 29.74
CA LEU A 13 36.44 4.28 28.36
C LEU A 13 35.97 3.19 27.39
N GLY A 14 36.44 1.95 27.54
CA GLY A 14 35.98 0.81 26.76
C GLY A 14 34.49 0.52 26.96
N MET A 15 34.01 0.50 28.21
CA MET A 15 32.59 0.30 28.53
C MET A 15 31.72 1.46 28.00
N VAL A 16 32.17 2.71 28.14
CA VAL A 16 31.49 3.88 27.57
C VAL A 16 31.47 3.83 26.04
N GLY A 17 32.53 3.34 25.39
CA GLY A 17 32.58 3.12 23.94
C GLY A 17 31.55 2.10 23.46
N VAL A 18 31.39 0.97 24.16
CA VAL A 18 30.36 -0.04 23.85
C VAL A 18 28.96 0.54 24.04
N LEU A 19 28.70 1.25 25.15
CA LEU A 19 27.41 1.90 25.39
C LEU A 19 27.09 2.97 24.34
N GLY A 20 28.07 3.78 23.94
CA GLY A 20 27.93 4.77 22.88
C GLY A 20 27.62 4.13 21.52
N GLY A 21 28.26 3.01 21.18
CA GLY A 21 27.97 2.23 19.99
C GLY A 21 26.54 1.66 19.98
N LEU A 22 26.08 1.12 21.11
CA LEU A 22 24.70 0.62 21.26
C LEU A 22 23.66 1.73 21.12
N ILE A 23 23.92 2.92 21.68
CA ILE A 23 23.06 4.11 21.51
C ILE A 23 23.02 4.56 20.04
N PHE A 24 24.18 4.60 19.37
CA PHE A 24 24.28 4.97 17.96
C PHE A 24 23.46 4.02 17.07
N VAL A 25 23.64 2.71 17.23
CA VAL A 25 22.89 1.69 16.47
C VAL A 25 21.38 1.77 16.77
N GLY A 26 20.98 2.05 18.02
CA GLY A 26 19.58 2.28 18.37
C GLY A 26 18.95 3.48 17.64
N LEU A 27 19.69 4.59 17.50
CA LEU A 27 19.27 5.77 16.74
C LEU A 27 19.23 5.49 15.23
N GLU A 28 20.23 4.78 14.69
CA GLU A 28 20.31 4.41 13.28
C GLU A 28 19.16 3.47 12.86
N MET A 29 18.80 2.49 13.70
CA MET A 29 17.63 1.64 13.48
C MET A 29 16.32 2.46 13.51
N GLN A 30 16.17 3.38 14.46
CA GLN A 30 14.98 4.25 14.51
C GLN A 30 14.87 5.16 13.28
N GLN A 31 15.99 5.71 12.80
CA GLN A 31 16.04 6.50 11.58
C GLN A 31 15.69 5.64 10.35
N THR A 32 16.25 4.45 10.25
CA THR A 32 15.98 3.48 9.17
C THR A 32 14.50 3.11 9.11
N GLN A 33 13.86 2.83 10.26
CA GLN A 33 12.43 2.54 10.33
C GLN A 33 11.57 3.72 9.84
N ARG A 34 11.92 4.96 10.22
CA ARG A 34 11.22 6.17 9.75
C ARG A 34 11.38 6.38 8.25
N ILE A 35 12.56 6.10 7.69
CA ILE A 35 12.80 6.18 6.24
C ILE A 35 11.98 5.11 5.50
N ALA A 36 11.93 3.88 6.00
CA ALA A 36 11.12 2.82 5.40
C ALA A 36 9.62 3.19 5.33
N LEU A 37 9.06 3.70 6.43
CA LEU A 37 7.67 4.17 6.48
C LEU A 37 7.42 5.39 5.56
N ALA A 38 8.38 6.32 5.47
CA ALA A 38 8.30 7.45 4.55
C ALA A 38 8.31 7.00 3.07
N ASN A 39 9.21 6.08 2.71
CA ASN A 39 9.29 5.51 1.36
C ASN A 39 8.02 4.73 0.98
N GLN A 40 7.43 3.99 1.93
CA GLN A 40 6.15 3.30 1.75
C GLN A 40 4.99 4.28 1.48
N GLN A 41 4.93 5.39 2.24
CA GLN A 41 3.93 6.43 2.02
C GLN A 41 4.17 7.20 0.71
N GLN A 42 5.43 7.39 0.31
CA GLN A 42 5.78 7.94 -1.00
C GLN A 42 5.32 7.01 -2.13
N ALA A 43 5.66 5.72 -2.10
CA ALA A 43 5.24 4.74 -3.12
C ALA A 43 3.72 4.65 -3.24
N ARG A 44 2.98 4.74 -2.11
CA ARG A 44 1.51 4.83 -2.12
C ARG A 44 0.99 6.11 -2.79
N THR A 45 1.72 7.22 -2.64
CA THR A 45 1.38 8.51 -3.27
C THR A 45 1.73 8.51 -4.77
N GLU A 46 2.84 7.87 -5.15
CA GLU A 46 3.24 7.65 -6.54
C GLU A 46 2.18 6.82 -7.28
N LEU A 47 1.73 5.68 -6.71
CA LEU A 47 0.61 4.90 -7.24
C LEU A 47 -0.66 5.76 -7.45
N VAL A 48 -1.11 6.50 -6.43
CA VAL A 48 -2.29 7.39 -6.57
C VAL A 48 -2.09 8.46 -7.66
N THR A 49 -0.85 8.91 -7.87
CA THR A 49 -0.51 9.89 -8.93
C THR A 49 -0.51 9.25 -10.32
N GLU A 50 0.04 8.04 -10.48
CA GLU A 50 -0.04 7.25 -11.71
C GLU A 50 -1.50 7.00 -12.11
N MET A 51 -2.34 6.61 -11.15
CA MET A 51 -3.77 6.41 -11.40
C MET A 51 -4.46 7.70 -11.84
N MET A 52 -4.12 8.83 -11.21
CA MET A 52 -4.65 10.14 -11.60
C MET A 52 -4.22 10.54 -13.02
N LEU A 53 -2.98 10.23 -13.42
CA LEU A 53 -2.50 10.47 -14.79
C LEU A 53 -3.26 9.62 -15.81
N VAL A 54 -3.48 8.33 -15.53
CA VAL A 54 -4.28 7.43 -16.40
C VAL A 54 -5.73 7.92 -16.50
N ASP A 55 -6.35 8.33 -15.39
CA ASP A 55 -7.71 8.90 -15.40
C ASP A 55 -7.78 10.23 -16.17
N MET A 56 -6.73 11.06 -16.15
CA MET A 56 -6.66 12.32 -16.89
C MET A 56 -6.40 12.11 -18.40
N GLU A 57 -5.53 11.18 -18.78
CA GLU A 57 -5.29 10.80 -20.18
C GLU A 57 -6.58 10.24 -20.81
N LEU A 58 -7.28 9.36 -20.08
CA LEU A 58 -8.57 8.81 -20.46
C LEU A 58 -9.65 9.88 -20.69
N ILE A 59 -9.74 10.88 -19.80
CA ILE A 59 -10.65 12.03 -19.96
C ILE A 59 -10.28 12.87 -21.19
N GLY A 60 -8.99 12.90 -21.57
CA GLY A 60 -8.51 13.52 -22.80
C GLY A 60 -8.95 12.78 -24.07
N GLU A 61 -8.88 11.45 -24.09
CA GLU A 61 -9.28 10.63 -25.24
C GLU A 61 -10.80 10.49 -25.42
N LEU A 62 -11.54 10.28 -24.32
CA LEU A 62 -12.97 9.95 -24.35
C LEU A 62 -13.89 11.12 -23.96
N GLY A 63 -13.34 12.22 -23.45
CA GLY A 63 -14.07 13.41 -23.02
C GLY A 63 -14.62 13.33 -21.59
N ILE A 64 -14.97 14.47 -21.00
CA ILE A 64 -15.31 14.61 -19.57
C ILE A 64 -16.51 13.74 -19.14
N ASP A 65 -17.45 13.45 -20.05
CA ASP A 65 -18.61 12.58 -19.80
C ASP A 65 -18.29 11.07 -19.79
N SER A 66 -17.04 10.69 -20.12
CA SER A 66 -16.57 9.29 -20.09
C SER A 66 -16.22 8.80 -18.68
N GLY A 67 -16.50 9.57 -17.63
CA GLY A 67 -16.18 9.23 -16.25
C GLY A 67 -16.69 7.83 -15.91
N LEU A 68 -15.77 6.85 -15.85
CA LEU A 68 -16.12 5.43 -15.94
C LEU A 68 -17.00 4.91 -14.80
N ASN A 69 -17.10 5.66 -13.70
CA ASN A 69 -17.97 5.36 -12.56
C ASN A 69 -19.42 5.86 -12.75
N SER A 70 -19.69 6.70 -13.76
CA SER A 70 -20.95 7.45 -13.93
C SER A 70 -21.92 6.81 -14.94
N ARG A 71 -21.41 6.03 -15.90
CA ARG A 71 -22.23 5.29 -16.88
C ARG A 71 -22.47 3.86 -16.42
N ASP A 72 -23.63 3.31 -16.78
CA ASP A 72 -23.90 1.89 -16.57
C ASP A 72 -23.11 1.02 -17.56
N TRP A 73 -22.67 -0.15 -17.10
CA TRP A 73 -21.94 -1.14 -17.89
C TRP A 73 -22.75 -1.60 -19.11
N SER A 74 -24.09 -1.67 -19.04
CA SER A 74 -24.90 -2.02 -20.21
C SER A 74 -24.78 -1.00 -21.35
N GLN A 75 -24.53 0.26 -21.03
CA GLN A 75 -24.49 1.40 -21.96
C GLN A 75 -23.10 1.66 -22.55
N MET A 76 -22.03 1.16 -21.93
CA MET A 76 -20.65 1.36 -22.37
C MET A 76 -20.34 0.65 -23.70
N ASN A 77 -19.62 1.33 -24.59
CA ASN A 77 -19.05 0.74 -25.80
C ASN A 77 -17.83 -0.17 -25.50
N PRO A 78 -17.32 -0.96 -26.45
CA PRO A 78 -16.22 -1.90 -26.20
C PRO A 78 -14.91 -1.27 -25.69
N GLN A 79 -14.59 -0.04 -26.12
CA GLN A 79 -13.40 0.69 -25.67
C GLN A 79 -13.57 1.19 -24.23
N GLU A 80 -14.73 1.79 -23.90
CA GLU A 80 -15.09 2.17 -22.52
C GLU A 80 -15.00 0.97 -21.56
N LYS A 81 -15.48 -0.21 -22.00
CA LYS A 81 -15.41 -1.46 -21.22
C LYS A 81 -13.99 -1.96 -20.99
N ALA A 82 -13.16 -2.02 -22.04
CA ALA A 82 -11.75 -2.45 -21.92
C ALA A 82 -10.94 -1.53 -21.00
N LEU A 83 -11.21 -0.22 -21.03
CA LEU A 83 -10.54 0.77 -20.18
C LEU A 83 -11.05 0.69 -18.72
N ARG A 84 -12.34 0.38 -18.52
CA ARG A 84 -12.90 -0.02 -17.20
C ARG A 84 -12.19 -1.23 -16.61
N GLU A 85 -11.98 -2.28 -17.41
CA GLU A 85 -11.27 -3.49 -16.98
C GLU A 85 -9.81 -3.18 -16.66
N ALA A 86 -9.09 -2.44 -17.51
CA ALA A 86 -7.70 -2.04 -17.25
C ALA A 86 -7.56 -1.28 -15.92
N ARG A 87 -8.46 -0.31 -15.66
CA ARG A 87 -8.53 0.45 -14.40
C ARG A 87 -8.86 -0.44 -13.20
N GLN A 88 -9.70 -1.47 -13.35
CA GLN A 88 -9.97 -2.43 -12.28
C GLN A 88 -8.75 -3.31 -11.98
N ASN A 89 -8.04 -3.80 -13.00
CA ASN A 89 -6.80 -4.56 -12.82
C ASN A 89 -5.72 -3.73 -12.09
N TYR A 90 -5.63 -2.43 -12.38
CA TYR A 90 -4.79 -1.50 -11.63
C TYR A 90 -5.23 -1.39 -10.15
N LEU A 91 -6.52 -1.13 -9.91
CA LEU A 91 -7.07 -0.99 -8.55
C LEU A 91 -6.89 -2.25 -7.69
N TRP A 92 -7.03 -3.45 -8.25
CA TRP A 92 -6.76 -4.70 -7.53
C TRP A 92 -5.32 -4.80 -7.03
N GLN A 93 -4.32 -4.40 -7.84
CA GLN A 93 -2.90 -4.40 -7.43
C GLN A 93 -2.63 -3.37 -6.32
N VAL A 94 -3.28 -2.21 -6.36
CA VAL A 94 -3.19 -1.22 -5.26
C VAL A 94 -3.81 -1.80 -3.97
N LEU A 95 -4.96 -2.46 -4.05
CA LEU A 95 -5.62 -3.03 -2.87
C LEU A 95 -4.85 -4.23 -2.30
N GLU A 96 -4.30 -5.11 -3.14
CA GLU A 96 -3.37 -6.18 -2.78
C GLU A 96 -2.17 -5.62 -2.01
N ASN A 97 -1.55 -4.55 -2.53
CA ASN A 97 -0.42 -3.90 -1.88
C ASN A 97 -0.79 -3.31 -0.51
N ASN A 98 -1.99 -2.73 -0.35
CA ASN A 98 -2.45 -2.24 0.95
C ASN A 98 -2.77 -3.39 1.93
N PHE A 99 -3.30 -4.53 1.46
CA PHE A 99 -3.49 -5.73 2.29
C PHE A 99 -2.14 -6.27 2.79
N PHE A 100 -1.16 -6.41 1.90
CA PHE A 100 0.20 -6.84 2.27
C PHE A 100 0.87 -5.88 3.27
N GLN A 101 0.69 -4.56 3.12
CA GLN A 101 1.14 -3.57 4.12
C GLN A 101 0.45 -3.76 5.49
N LYS A 102 -0.85 -4.09 5.53
CA LYS A 102 -1.57 -4.44 6.76
C LYS A 102 -1.01 -5.70 7.41
N GLU A 103 -0.64 -6.72 6.64
CA GLU A 103 -0.12 -7.99 7.17
C GLU A 103 1.27 -7.80 7.81
N MET A 104 2.10 -6.92 7.23
CA MET A 104 3.38 -6.50 7.81
C MET A 104 3.23 -5.54 9.02
N GLY A 105 2.02 -5.19 9.43
CA GLY A 105 1.77 -4.24 10.52
C GLY A 105 2.14 -2.78 10.20
N LEU A 106 2.27 -2.44 8.90
CA LEU A 106 2.69 -1.12 8.42
C LEU A 106 1.51 -0.23 8.00
N LEU A 107 0.28 -0.66 8.25
CA LEU A 107 -0.95 0.09 8.00
C LEU A 107 -1.75 0.18 9.32
N THR A 108 -2.22 1.37 9.69
CA THR A 108 -2.98 1.55 10.95
C THR A 108 -4.41 1.02 10.81
N PRO A 109 -5.11 0.65 11.91
CA PRO A 109 -6.49 0.18 11.85
C PRO A 109 -7.45 1.16 11.16
N GLU A 110 -7.27 2.45 11.39
CA GLU A 110 -8.10 3.54 10.84
C GLU A 110 -7.83 3.79 9.34
N LEU A 111 -6.67 3.36 8.84
CA LEU A 111 -6.36 3.32 7.40
C LEU A 111 -6.87 2.02 6.77
N TRP A 112 -6.74 0.89 7.47
CA TRP A 112 -7.25 -0.40 7.01
C TRP A 112 -8.76 -0.38 6.81
N GLU A 113 -9.53 0.19 7.74
CA GLU A 113 -11.00 0.32 7.60
C GLU A 113 -11.42 1.04 6.30
N GLN A 114 -10.60 1.98 5.81
CA GLN A 114 -10.85 2.67 4.54
C GLN A 114 -10.54 1.78 3.34
N VAL A 115 -9.42 1.04 3.39
CA VAL A 115 -9.04 0.06 2.38
C VAL A 115 -10.11 -1.04 2.27
N GLU A 116 -10.65 -1.54 3.39
CA GLU A 116 -11.75 -2.49 3.36
C GLU A 116 -13.00 -1.96 2.65
N ARG A 117 -13.34 -0.68 2.84
CA ARG A 117 -14.47 -0.06 2.11
C ARG A 117 -14.19 -0.06 0.60
N TYR A 118 -12.95 0.19 0.18
CA TYR A 118 -12.57 0.07 -1.24
C TYR A 118 -12.56 -1.39 -1.74
N ASN A 119 -12.14 -2.37 -0.92
CA ASN A 119 -12.23 -3.80 -1.24
C ASN A 119 -13.68 -4.20 -1.51
N ARG A 120 -14.60 -3.86 -0.58
CA ARG A 120 -16.05 -4.13 -0.71
C ARG A 120 -16.64 -3.44 -1.95
N ILE A 121 -16.26 -2.19 -2.24
CA ILE A 121 -16.69 -1.49 -3.46
C ILE A 121 -16.21 -2.23 -4.73
N ARG A 122 -14.94 -2.62 -4.82
CA ARG A 122 -14.41 -3.27 -6.04
C ARG A 122 -14.93 -4.69 -6.24
N TRP A 123 -15.23 -5.42 -5.17
CA TRP A 123 -15.89 -6.71 -5.29
C TRP A 123 -17.33 -6.56 -5.81
N SER A 124 -18.08 -5.58 -5.30
CA SER A 124 -19.49 -5.34 -5.68
C SER A 124 -19.71 -4.94 -7.15
N GLU A 125 -18.65 -4.68 -7.93
CA GLU A 125 -18.74 -4.41 -9.35
C GLU A 125 -18.81 -5.73 -10.15
N CYS A 126 -19.94 -6.45 -10.03
CA CYS A 126 -20.14 -7.81 -10.54
C CYS A 126 -19.70 -8.03 -12.00
N ASN A 127 -19.96 -7.06 -12.90
CA ASN A 127 -19.53 -7.11 -14.30
C ASN A 127 -18.00 -7.18 -14.46
N LEU A 128 -17.27 -6.52 -13.56
CA LEU A 128 -15.80 -6.46 -13.50
C LEU A 128 -15.20 -7.51 -12.56
N ARG A 129 -16.01 -8.22 -11.77
CA ARG A 129 -15.59 -9.28 -10.83
C ARG A 129 -14.55 -10.17 -11.47
N HIS A 130 -14.79 -10.64 -12.70
CA HIS A 130 -13.92 -11.52 -13.50
C HIS A 130 -12.44 -11.09 -13.63
N THR A 131 -12.12 -9.79 -13.43
CA THR A 131 -10.74 -9.27 -13.50
C THR A 131 -9.84 -9.74 -12.35
N TYR A 132 -10.41 -10.10 -11.18
CA TYR A 132 -9.62 -10.38 -9.96
C TYR A 132 -8.57 -11.48 -10.19
N ASN A 133 -8.99 -12.59 -10.81
CA ASN A 133 -8.16 -13.76 -11.17
C ASN A 133 -6.97 -13.47 -12.11
N ARG A 134 -6.92 -12.30 -12.75
CA ARG A 134 -5.81 -11.86 -13.61
C ARG A 134 -4.91 -10.83 -12.92
N ALA A 135 -5.49 -10.00 -12.05
CA ALA A 135 -4.80 -8.88 -11.41
C ALA A 135 -4.06 -9.29 -10.13
N ILE A 136 -4.71 -10.12 -9.31
CA ILE A 136 -4.21 -10.54 -7.99
C ILE A 136 -3.25 -11.72 -8.14
N ARG A 137 -2.18 -11.71 -7.34
CA ARG A 137 -1.11 -12.72 -7.31
C ARG A 137 -0.82 -13.21 -5.89
N TYR A 138 -1.23 -12.47 -4.87
CA TYR A 138 -1.02 -12.79 -3.47
C TYR A 138 -2.23 -13.54 -2.90
N GLN A 139 -2.10 -14.87 -2.81
CA GLN A 139 -3.21 -15.75 -2.41
C GLN A 139 -3.95 -15.33 -1.11
N PRO A 140 -3.29 -14.90 -0.01
CA PRO A 140 -3.99 -14.46 1.19
C PRO A 140 -4.92 -13.24 1.00
N PHE A 141 -4.66 -12.41 -0.01
CA PHE A 141 -5.60 -11.33 -0.37
C PHE A 141 -6.81 -11.87 -1.15
N THR A 142 -6.62 -12.88 -2.02
CA THR A 142 -7.72 -13.62 -2.64
C THR A 142 -8.60 -14.29 -1.57
N ASP A 143 -7.98 -15.02 -0.64
CA ASP A 143 -8.69 -15.75 0.42
C ASP A 143 -9.53 -14.77 1.28
N TYR A 144 -8.96 -13.62 1.67
CA TYR A 144 -9.68 -12.55 2.36
C TYR A 144 -10.83 -11.93 1.55
N LEU A 145 -10.68 -11.81 0.22
CA LEU A 145 -11.74 -11.29 -0.65
C LEU A 145 -12.89 -12.28 -0.80
N ASP A 146 -12.60 -13.58 -0.86
CA ASP A 146 -13.58 -14.66 -0.94
C ASP A 146 -14.35 -14.86 0.39
N GLU A 147 -13.81 -14.38 1.52
CA GLU A 147 -14.51 -14.26 2.81
C GLU A 147 -15.49 -13.06 2.89
N LEU A 148 -15.48 -12.13 1.93
CA LEU A 148 -16.40 -10.98 1.93
C LEU A 148 -17.83 -11.40 1.54
N PRO A 149 -18.89 -10.76 2.09
CA PRO A 149 -20.25 -10.99 1.62
C PRO A 149 -20.40 -10.65 0.14
N ASP A 150 -20.78 -11.63 -0.69
CA ASP A 150 -20.96 -11.44 -2.12
C ASP A 150 -22.34 -10.82 -2.46
N PRO A 151 -22.40 -9.64 -3.11
CA PRO A 151 -23.64 -9.07 -3.62
C PRO A 151 -23.95 -9.48 -5.07
N CYS A 152 -23.20 -10.42 -5.65
CA CYS A 152 -23.27 -10.85 -7.04
C CYS A 152 -23.84 -12.26 -7.26
N GLU A 153 -24.21 -12.98 -6.20
CA GLU A 153 -24.94 -14.27 -6.22
C GLU A 153 -26.47 -14.10 -6.11
#